data_AF-A0A7V9DLA6-F1
#
_entry.id   AF-A0A7V9DLA6-F1
#
_cell.length_a   1.000
_cell.length_b   1.000
_cell.length_c   1.000
_cell.angle_alpha   90.00
_cell.angle_beta   90.00
_cell.angle_gamma   90.00
#
_symmetry.space_group_name_H-M   'P 1'
#
loop_
_entity.id
_entity.type
_entity.pdbx_description
1 polymer ?
#
loop_
_entity_poly.entity_id
_entity_poly.type
_entity_poly.pdbx_seq_one_letter_code
_entity_poly.pdbx_strand_id
1 'polypeptide(L)'
;MARSARRGRFTPMALLRTSAITKGFLGGSRGWRTFGLAYFGLRALRRLFGRTPEVVSVDELAPGQRMQITAIPPRDRRHRRRS
;
A
#
# COMPACT_ATOMS: atom_id res chain seq x y z
N MET A 1 -35.68 -18.23 0.61
CA MET A 1 -35.75 -16.78 0.31
C MET A 1 -35.41 -15.96 1.56
N ALA A 2 -34.67 -14.87 1.37
CA ALA A 2 -34.41 -13.73 2.27
C ALA A 2 -33.74 -13.96 3.65
N ARG A 3 -32.45 -13.60 3.72
CA ARG A 3 -31.73 -13.17 4.93
C ARG A 3 -32.08 -11.70 5.20
N SER A 4 -32.37 -11.33 6.45
CA SER A 4 -32.17 -9.94 6.89
C SER A 4 -32.09 -9.83 8.41
N ALA A 5 -31.08 -9.08 8.82
CA ALA A 5 -30.47 -9.10 10.13
C ALA A 5 -31.14 -8.14 11.12
N ARG A 6 -31.11 -8.56 12.39
CA ARG A 6 -30.79 -7.76 13.58
C ARG A 6 -31.55 -6.43 13.76
N ARG A 7 -32.67 -6.51 14.50
CA ARG A 7 -33.03 -5.48 15.49
C ARG A 7 -32.06 -5.59 16.67
N GLY A 8 -31.38 -4.52 17.04
CA GLY A 8 -30.42 -4.57 18.15
C GLY A 8 -29.84 -3.23 18.58
N ARG A 9 -30.69 -2.40 19.20
CA ARG A 9 -30.37 -1.37 20.21
C ARG A 9 -29.48 -0.20 19.77
N PHE A 10 -30.08 0.99 19.75
CA PHE A 10 -29.39 2.28 19.83
C PHE A 10 -28.53 2.30 21.11
N THR A 11 -27.29 1.85 20.98
CA THR A 11 -26.33 1.88 22.08
C THR A 11 -25.60 3.21 21.97
N PRO A 12 -25.50 4.03 23.03
CA PRO A 12 -24.76 5.30 22.96
C PRO A 12 -23.31 5.11 22.49
N MET A 13 -22.74 3.93 22.75
CA MET A 13 -21.42 3.52 22.26
C MET A 13 -21.37 3.29 20.75
N ALA A 14 -22.47 2.84 20.13
CA ALA A 14 -22.58 2.75 18.68
C ALA A 14 -22.65 4.16 18.06
N LEU A 15 -23.42 5.07 18.65
CA LEU A 15 -23.46 6.48 18.22
C LEU A 15 -22.11 7.18 18.39
N LEU A 16 -21.43 6.99 19.52
CA LEU A 16 -20.06 7.47 19.74
C LEU A 16 -19.08 6.90 18.73
N ARG A 17 -19.22 5.62 18.36
CA ARG A 17 -18.37 4.99 17.34
C ARG A 17 -18.62 5.59 15.95
N THR A 18 -19.90 5.79 15.57
CA THR A 18 -20.23 6.43 14.28
C THR A 18 -19.79 7.89 14.28
N SER A 19 -19.98 8.63 15.37
CA SER A 19 -19.54 10.03 15.54
C SER A 19 -18.02 10.17 15.59
N ALA A 20 -17.29 9.23 16.18
CA ALA A 20 -15.83 9.23 16.21
C ALA A 20 -15.24 8.91 14.82
N ILE A 21 -15.88 8.00 14.07
CA ILE A 21 -15.48 7.71 12.69
C ILE A 21 -15.82 8.88 11.77
N THR A 22 -17.02 9.46 11.89
CA THR A 22 -17.44 10.60 11.06
C THR A 22 -16.72 11.90 11.42
N LYS A 23 -16.50 12.24 12.70
CA LYS A 23 -15.71 13.43 13.10
C LYS A 23 -14.20 13.22 12.96
N GLY A 24 -13.71 12.00 13.13
CA GLY A 24 -12.29 11.66 12.99
C GLY A 24 -11.85 11.62 11.52
N PHE A 25 -12.51 10.79 10.71
CA PHE A 25 -12.11 10.53 9.32
C PHE A 25 -12.79 11.46 8.30
N LEU A 26 -14.07 11.83 8.49
CA LEU A 26 -14.80 12.74 7.58
C LEU A 26 -14.91 14.19 8.09
N GLY A 27 -14.56 14.47 9.35
CA GLY A 27 -14.79 15.77 10.01
C GLY A 27 -13.66 16.78 9.88
N GLY A 28 -12.66 16.55 9.02
CA GLY A 28 -11.59 17.52 8.78
C GLY A 28 -10.63 17.75 9.95
N SER A 29 -10.56 16.83 10.92
CA SER A 29 -9.61 16.98 12.03
C SER A 29 -8.17 16.88 11.49
N ARG A 30 -7.40 17.98 11.63
CA ARG A 30 -6.00 18.06 11.18
C ARG A 30 -5.15 16.91 11.73
N GLY A 31 -5.44 16.46 12.95
CA GLY A 31 -4.77 15.32 13.58
C GLY A 31 -4.88 14.03 12.76
N TRP A 32 -6.09 13.59 12.41
CA TRP A 32 -6.26 12.36 11.63
C TRP A 32 -5.65 12.44 10.24
N ARG A 33 -5.70 13.62 9.62
CA ARG A 33 -5.04 13.85 8.33
C ARG A 33 -3.51 13.79 8.45
N THR A 34 -2.94 14.35 9.51
CA THR A 34 -1.51 14.22 9.81
C THR A 34 -1.11 12.76 10.09
N PHE A 35 -1.90 12.02 10.87
CA PHE A 35 -1.64 10.60 11.11
C PHE A 35 -1.74 9.76 9.83
N GLY A 36 -2.76 10.00 9.02
CA GLY A 36 -2.91 9.35 7.72
C GLY A 36 -1.70 9.66 6.83
N LEU A 37 -1.35 10.94 6.69
CA LEU A 37 -0.21 11.37 5.90
C LEU A 37 1.11 10.78 6.41
N ALA A 38 1.33 10.77 7.73
CA ALA A 38 2.54 10.19 8.33
C ALA A 38 2.62 8.68 8.10
N TYR A 39 1.53 7.94 8.33
CA TYR A 39 1.48 6.49 8.14
C TYR A 39 1.65 6.10 6.67
N PHE A 40 0.87 6.70 5.78
CA PHE A 40 0.95 6.42 4.35
C PHE A 40 2.24 6.95 3.73
N GLY A 41 2.69 8.14 4.13
CA GLY A 41 3.93 8.75 3.69
C GLY A 41 5.15 7.91 4.07
N LEU A 42 5.27 7.52 5.34
CA LEU A 42 6.37 6.66 5.79
C LEU A 42 6.36 5.30 5.10
N ARG A 43 5.16 4.73 4.87
CA ARG A 43 5.02 3.45 4.15
C ARG A 43 5.42 3.57 2.68
N ALA A 44 5.03 4.64 2.00
CA ALA A 44 5.42 4.91 0.62
C ALA A 44 6.95 5.17 0.52
N LEU A 45 7.49 5.96 1.45
CA LEU A 45 8.91 6.26 1.55
C LEU A 45 9.73 4.98 1.71
N ARG A 46 9.37 4.10 2.65
CA ARG A 46 10.02 2.80 2.82
C ARG A 46 9.93 1.93 1.56
N ARG A 47 8.84 2.01 0.80
CA ARG A 47 8.66 1.23 -0.43
C ARG A 47 9.50 1.74 -1.60
N LEU A 48 9.73 3.05 -1.66
CA LEU A 48 10.57 3.70 -2.66
C LEU A 48 12.06 3.51 -2.34
N PHE A 49 12.46 3.79 -1.10
CA PHE A 49 13.87 3.74 -0.67
C PHE A 49 14.36 2.34 -0.27
N GLY A 50 13.45 1.38 0.00
CA GLY A 50 13.82 0.00 0.30
C GLY A 50 14.26 -0.82 -0.92
N ARG A 51 14.22 -0.25 -2.13
CA ARG A 51 14.84 -0.85 -3.32
C ARG A 51 16.29 -0.40 -3.36
N THR A 52 17.18 -1.20 -2.77
CA THR A 52 18.62 -1.06 -2.99
C THR A 52 18.90 -1.23 -4.49
N PRO A 53 19.35 -0.19 -5.20
CA PRO A 53 19.74 -0.33 -6.59
C PRO A 53 21.01 -1.18 -6.65
N GLU A 54 20.90 -2.36 -7.23
CA GLU A 54 22.03 -3.25 -7.49
C GLU A 54 22.56 -2.94 -8.89
N VAL A 55 23.84 -2.60 -9.00
CA VAL A 55 24.49 -2.39 -10.30
C VAL A 55 24.78 -3.76 -10.89
N VAL A 56 23.95 -4.17 -11.85
CA VAL A 56 24.03 -5.52 -12.46
C VAL A 56 25.20 -5.63 -13.44
N SER A 57 25.49 -4.58 -14.20
CA SER A 57 26.58 -4.56 -15.18
C SER A 57 26.97 -3.13 -15.56
N VAL A 58 28.26 -2.90 -15.77
CA VAL A 58 28.82 -1.69 -16.38
C VAL A 58 29.61 -2.15 -17.59
N ASP A 59 29.25 -1.65 -18.78
CA ASP A 59 29.88 -2.06 -20.03
C ASP A 59 30.12 -0.81 -20.90
N GLU A 60 31.28 -0.75 -21.55
CA GLU A 60 31.64 0.36 -22.44
C GLU A 60 31.18 0.05 -23.86
N LEU A 61 30.28 0.87 -24.40
CA LEU A 61 29.78 0.71 -25.76
C LEU A 61 30.71 1.38 -26.77
N ALA A 62 31.17 0.63 -27.77
CA ALA A 62 31.88 1.18 -28.92
C ALA A 62 30.91 1.89 -29.88
N PRO A 63 31.39 2.86 -30.69
CA PRO A 63 30.56 3.55 -31.70
C PRO A 63 29.90 2.56 -32.67
N GLY A 64 28.58 2.64 -32.79
CA GLY A 64 27.78 1.74 -33.64
C GLY A 64 27.19 0.51 -32.93
N GLN A 65 27.57 0.27 -31.67
CA GLN A 65 27.02 -0.80 -30.85
C GLN A 65 25.71 -0.35 -30.17
N ARG A 66 24.76 -1.28 -30.00
CA ARG A 66 23.46 -1.01 -29.37
C ARG A 66 23.26 -1.97 -28.21
N MET A 67 22.91 -1.43 -27.05
CA MET A 67 22.55 -2.20 -25.85
C MET A 67 21.04 -2.14 -25.65
N GLN A 68 20.42 -3.31 -25.45
CA GLN A 68 19.00 -3.41 -25.15
C GLN A 68 18.82 -3.98 -23.74
N ILE A 69 18.26 -3.16 -22.84
CA ILE A 69 17.94 -3.56 -21.48
C ILE A 69 16.49 -4.04 -21.46
N THR A 70 16.28 -5.33 -21.18
CA THR A 70 14.94 -5.91 -21.04
C THR A 70 14.70 -6.31 -19.60
N ALA A 71 13.61 -5.81 -19.01
CA ALA A 71 13.20 -6.18 -17.66
C ALA A 71 12.54 -7.56 -17.67
N ILE A 72 13.17 -8.55 -17.04
CA ILE A 72 12.58 -9.87 -16.84
C ILE A 72 11.74 -9.80 -15.56
N PRO A 73 10.44 -10.20 -15.58
CA PRO A 73 9.63 -10.18 -14.38
C PRO A 73 10.23 -11.11 -13.31
N PRO A 74 10.21 -10.73 -12.02
CA PRO A 74 10.75 -11.56 -10.96
C PRO A 74 10.00 -12.90 -10.93
N ARG A 75 10.76 -14.01 -10.92
CA ARG A 75 10.18 -15.35 -10.77
C ARG A 75 9.43 -15.42 -9.43
N ASP A 76 8.11 -15.55 -9.49
CA ASP A 76 7.27 -15.61 -8.29
C ASP A 76 7.66 -16.82 -7.42
N ARG A 77 7.97 -16.55 -6.14
CA ARG A 77 8.29 -17.57 -5.12
C ARG A 77 7.13 -18.55 -4.88
N ARG A 78 5.93 -18.24 -5.38
CA ARG A 78 4.72 -19.07 -5.24
C ARG A 78 4.71 -20.34 -6.09
N HIS A 79 5.64 -20.51 -7.04
CA HIS A 79 5.68 -21.68 -7.91
C HIS A 79 6.47 -22.90 -7.37
N ARG A 80 7.19 -22.77 -6.24
CA ARG A 80 8.05 -23.84 -5.68
C ARG A 80 7.31 -24.87 -4.80
N ARG A 81 6.01 -24.72 -4.54
CA ARG A 81 5.24 -25.63 -3.66
C ARG A 81 4.38 -26.66 -4.39
N ARG A 82 4.57 -26.85 -5.71
CA ARG A 82 3.76 -27.77 -6.52
C ARG A 82 4.57 -28.69 -7.45
N SER A 83 5.88 -28.78 -7.25
CA SER A 83 6.75 -29.73 -7.94
C SER A 83 7.20 -30.82 -6.98
#